data_AF-T2K0U2-F1
#
_entry.id   AF-T2K0U2-F1
#
_cell.length_a   1.000
_cell.length_b   1.000
_cell.length_c   1.000
_cell.angle_alpha   90.00
_cell.angle_beta   90.00
_cell.angle_gamma   90.00
#
_symmetry.space_group_name_H-M   'P 1'
#
loop_
_entity.id
_entity.type
_entity.pdbx_description
1 polymer ?
#
loop_
_entity_poly.entity_id
_entity_poly.type
_entity_poly.pdbx_seq_one_letter_code
_entity_poly.pdbx_strand_id
1 'polypeptide(L)'
;MAFFNIFVSSDISMLGYLYNNKIGSYIYNIGHSYIIPILITLFYLAVGVDLLLGISLIWLAHIAMDRTIGYGLKYTVGFDKTTIQKV
;
A
#
# COMPACT_ATOMS: atom_id res chain seq x y z
N MET A 1 -10.67 2.08 -18.44
CA MET A 1 -9.49 1.27 -18.79
C MET A 1 -8.22 1.73 -18.08
N ALA A 2 -7.84 3.02 -18.09
CA ALA A 2 -6.60 3.49 -17.44
C ALA A 2 -6.51 3.24 -15.92
N PHE A 3 -7.63 3.39 -15.19
CA PHE A 3 -7.70 3.17 -13.73
C PHE A 3 -7.22 1.78 -13.30
N PHE A 4 -7.68 0.74 -14.00
CA PHE A 4 -7.36 -0.66 -13.66
C PHE A 4 -5.89 -0.98 -13.90
N ASN A 5 -5.31 -0.47 -14.99
CA ASN A 5 -3.89 -0.71 -15.31
C ASN A 5 -2.96 -0.08 -14.27
N ILE A 6 -3.23 1.17 -13.87
CA ILE A 6 -2.45 1.86 -12.84
C ILE A 6 -2.60 1.16 -11.50
N PHE A 7 -3.81 0.71 -11.17
CA PHE A 7 -4.12 -0.01 -9.94
C PHE A 7 -3.38 -1.36 -9.80
N VAL A 8 -3.24 -2.10 -10.90
CA VAL A 8 -2.51 -3.39 -10.90
C VAL A 8 -1.00 -3.18 -10.98
N SER A 9 -0.53 -2.12 -11.64
CA SER A 9 0.92 -1.85 -11.79
C SER A 9 1.54 -1.08 -10.63
N SER A 10 0.74 -0.49 -9.72
CA SER A 10 1.22 0.51 -8.75
C SER A 10 2.05 -0.03 -7.60
N ASP A 11 2.31 -1.34 -7.50
CA ASP A 11 3.12 -1.86 -6.39
C ASP A 11 4.63 -1.70 -6.64
N ILE A 12 5.08 -0.45 -6.63
CA ILE A 12 6.49 -0.07 -6.64
C ILE A 12 7.19 -0.53 -5.34
N SER A 13 6.42 -0.79 -4.28
CA SER A 13 6.95 -1.13 -2.96
C SER A 13 7.55 -2.55 -2.90
N MET A 14 7.17 -3.43 -3.83
CA MET A 14 7.81 -4.73 -4.03
C MET A 14 9.28 -4.65 -4.49
N LEU A 15 9.73 -3.54 -5.09
CA LEU A 15 11.11 -3.40 -5.53
C LEU A 15 12.12 -3.44 -4.37
N GLY A 16 11.69 -3.11 -3.14
CA GLY A 16 12.53 -3.21 -1.95
C GLY A 16 12.97 -4.65 -1.61
N TYR A 17 12.21 -5.65 -2.07
CA TYR A 17 12.57 -7.06 -1.90
C TYR A 17 13.78 -7.48 -2.75
N LEU A 18 14.15 -6.71 -3.78
CA LEU A 18 15.35 -6.97 -4.58
C LEU A 18 16.65 -6.76 -3.79
N TYR A 19 16.61 -5.94 -2.72
CA TYR A 19 17.81 -5.63 -1.94
C TYR A 19 17.95 -6.54 -0.71
N ASN A 20 16.90 -6.66 0.10
CA ASN A 20 16.84 -7.57 1.25
C ASN A 20 15.40 -7.70 1.76
N ASN A 21 15.00 -8.86 2.26
CA ASN A 21 13.70 -9.09 2.89
C ASN A 21 13.36 -8.08 4.01
N LYS A 22 14.34 -7.64 4.82
CA LYS A 22 14.10 -6.60 5.84
C LYS A 22 13.71 -5.27 5.21
N ILE A 23 14.52 -4.79 4.26
CA ILE A 23 14.32 -3.50 3.60
C ILE A 23 13.03 -3.53 2.77
N GLY A 24 12.77 -4.64 2.06
CA GLY A 24 11.51 -4.89 1.36
C GLY A 24 10.30 -4.80 2.26
N SER A 25 10.31 -5.47 3.43
CA SER A 25 9.19 -5.42 4.37
C SER A 25 8.90 -4.01 4.91
N TYR A 26 9.94 -3.21 5.16
CA TYR A 26 9.76 -1.82 5.60
C TYR A 26 9.21 -0.93 4.48
N ILE A 27 9.81 -0.98 3.28
CA ILE A 27 9.36 -0.20 2.13
C ILE A 27 7.92 -0.56 1.76
N TYR A 28 7.59 -1.85 1.79
CA TYR A 28 6.25 -2.36 1.56
C TYR A 28 5.24 -1.81 2.56
N ASN A 29 5.52 -1.91 3.86
CA ASN A 29 4.62 -1.43 4.90
C ASN A 29 4.42 0.09 4.87
N ILE A 30 5.45 0.85 4.47
CA ILE A 30 5.36 2.31 4.29
C ILE A 30 4.49 2.64 3.07
N GLY A 31 4.72 1.97 1.94
CA GLY A 31 3.90 2.13 0.72
C GLY A 31 2.44 1.72 0.92
N HIS A 32 2.20 0.75 1.79
CA HIS A 32 0.88 0.25 2.18
C HIS A 32 0.35 0.88 3.48
N SER A 33 0.80 2.09 3.82
CA SER A 33 0.24 2.88 4.92
C SER A 33 -0.94 3.71 4.43
N TYR A 34 -2.08 3.64 5.13
CA TYR A 34 -3.25 4.47 4.85
C TYR A 34 -3.00 5.96 5.12
N ILE A 35 -1.94 6.32 5.86
CA ILE A 35 -1.64 7.70 6.22
C ILE A 35 -1.43 8.56 4.96
N ILE A 36 -0.65 8.07 4.00
CA ILE A 36 -0.32 8.83 2.79
C ILE A 36 -1.56 9.13 1.93
N PRO A 37 -2.40 8.15 1.53
CA PRO A 37 -3.59 8.45 0.75
C PRO A 37 -4.64 9.27 1.51
N ILE A 38 -4.73 9.13 2.84
CA ILE A 38 -5.61 9.98 3.66
C ILE A 38 -5.12 11.43 3.63
N LEU A 39 -3.81 11.67 3.78
CA LEU A 39 -3.24 13.02 3.67
C LEU A 39 -3.46 13.64 2.29
N ILE A 40 -3.32 12.86 1.21
CA ILE A 40 -3.62 13.32 -0.15
C ILE A 40 -5.11 13.68 -0.28
N THR A 41 -6.00 12.89 0.32
CA THR A 41 -7.45 13.17 0.32
C THR A 41 -7.78 14.45 1.10
N LEU A 42 -7.15 14.67 2.26
CA LEU A 42 -7.29 15.90 3.02
C LEU A 42 -6.74 17.11 2.26
N PHE A 43 -5.62 16.95 1.55
CA PHE A 43 -5.05 18.00 0.72
C PHE A 43 -5.94 18.30 -0.50
N TYR A 44 -6.61 17.30 -1.07
CA TYR A 44 -7.65 17.51 -2.08
C TYR A 44 -8.79 18.40 -1.53
N LEU A 45 -9.24 18.21 -0.29
CA LEU A 45 -10.28 19.07 0.30
C LEU A 45 -9.86 20.56 0.37
N ALA A 46 -8.56 20.85 0.40
CA ALA A 46 -8.04 22.21 0.41
C ALA A 46 -7.88 22.82 -0.99
N VAL A 47 -7.52 22.02 -2.01
CA VAL A 47 -7.14 22.52 -3.35
C VAL A 47 -8.19 22.24 -4.43
N GLY A 48 -9.05 21.25 -4.25
CA GLY A 48 -10.15 20.92 -5.17
C GLY A 48 -9.73 20.29 -6.50
N VAL A 49 -8.53 19.70 -6.58
CA VAL A 49 -8.00 19.10 -7.81
C VAL A 49 -8.43 17.64 -7.92
N ASP A 50 -9.33 17.33 -8.86
CA ASP A 50 -9.89 15.98 -9.06
C ASP A 50 -8.84 14.88 -9.27
N LEU A 51 -7.68 15.23 -9.84
CA LEU A 51 -6.57 14.30 -10.02
C LEU A 51 -6.06 13.75 -8.68
N LEU A 52 -6.01 14.58 -7.63
CA LEU A 52 -5.56 14.15 -6.29
C LEU A 52 -6.54 13.16 -5.67
N LEU A 53 -7.84 13.40 -5.85
CA LEU A 53 -8.88 12.47 -5.40
C LEU A 53 -8.79 11.14 -6.16
N GLY A 54 -8.56 11.17 -7.47
CA GLY A 54 -8.34 9.97 -8.28
C GLY A 54 -7.15 9.15 -7.80
N ILE A 55 -6.02 9.81 -7.53
CA ILE A 55 -4.80 9.15 -7.02
C ILE A 55 -5.07 8.55 -5.63
N SER A 56 -5.70 9.29 -4.71
CA SER A 56 -5.94 8.78 -3.36
C SER A 56 -6.90 7.60 -3.34
N LEU A 57 -7.96 7.62 -4.16
CA LEU A 57 -8.92 6.51 -4.27
C LEU A 57 -8.30 5.26 -4.88
N ILE A 58 -7.49 5.39 -5.94
CA ILE A 58 -6.74 4.26 -6.54
C ILE A 58 -5.83 3.63 -5.48
N TRP A 59 -5.10 4.47 -4.74
CA TRP A 59 -4.17 4.01 -3.71
C TRP A 59 -4.90 3.35 -2.54
N LEU A 60 -5.99 3.93 -2.04
CA LEU A 60 -6.81 3.31 -0.98
C LEU A 60 -7.36 1.96 -1.41
N ALA A 61 -7.90 1.87 -2.63
CA ALA A 61 -8.42 0.62 -3.16
C ALA A 61 -7.30 -0.43 -3.28
N HIS A 62 -6.09 -0.02 -3.67
CA HIS A 62 -4.95 -0.92 -3.82
C HIS A 62 -4.54 -1.50 -2.46
N ILE A 63 -4.40 -0.65 -1.43
CA ILE A 63 -4.11 -1.10 -0.06
C ILE A 63 -5.24 -1.99 0.47
N ALA A 64 -6.51 -1.63 0.24
CA ALA A 64 -7.64 -2.43 0.69
C ALA A 64 -7.64 -3.82 0.04
N MET A 65 -7.44 -3.90 -1.28
CA MET A 65 -7.34 -5.16 -2.00
C MET A 65 -6.18 -6.01 -1.48
N ASP A 66 -4.99 -5.43 -1.36
CA ASP A 66 -3.80 -6.11 -0.83
C ASP A 66 -4.05 -6.75 0.55
N ARG A 67 -4.70 -5.99 1.45
CA ARG A 67 -5.05 -6.48 2.79
C ARG A 67 -6.15 -7.54 2.78
N THR A 68 -7.12 -7.46 1.87
CA THR A 68 -8.16 -8.49 1.73
C THR A 68 -7.63 -9.81 1.15
N ILE A 69 -6.60 -9.76 0.29
CA ILE A 69 -5.96 -10.96 -0.27
C ILE A 69 -5.06 -11.65 0.77
N GLY A 70 -4.80 -11.01 1.91
CA GLY A 70 -4.07 -11.61 3.04
C GLY A 70 -2.57 -11.29 3.04
N TYR A 71 -2.11 -10.32 2.25
CA TYR A 71 -0.70 -9.95 2.23
C TYR A 71 -0.23 -9.25 3.53
N GLY A 72 -1.17 -8.73 4.34
CA GLY A 72 -0.96 -8.38 5.75
C GLY A 72 0.17 -7.39 6.04
N LEU A 73 0.52 -7.21 7.32
CA LEU A 73 1.79 -6.54 7.68
C LEU A 73 2.94 -7.52 7.43
N LYS A 74 3.93 -7.09 6.65
CA LYS A 74 5.16 -7.87 6.42
C LYS A 74 6.10 -7.62 7.60
N TYR A 75 6.28 -8.62 8.47
CA TYR A 75 7.23 -8.52 9.58
C TYR A 75 8.64 -8.93 9.13
N THR A 76 9.65 -8.29 9.72
CA THR A 76 11.08 -8.55 9.48
C THR A 76 11.58 -9.91 9.98
N VAL A 77 10.69 -10.75 10.48
CA VAL A 77 10.98 -12.02 11.16
C VAL A 77 10.46 -13.18 10.32
N GLY A 78 10.99 -13.30 9.09
CA GLY A 78 10.61 -14.37 8.18
C GLY A 78 9.17 -14.28 7.68
N PHE A 79 8.91 -15.01 6.59
CA PHE A 79 7.61 -15.02 5.90
C PHE A 79 6.49 -15.73 6.71
N ASP A 80 6.79 -16.23 7.92
CA ASP A 80 6.01 -17.26 8.62
C ASP A 80 5.34 -16.80 9.93
N LYS A 81 5.41 -15.53 10.34
CA LYS A 81 4.78 -15.10 11.60
C LYS A 81 3.86 -13.90 11.42
N THR A 82 2.57 -14.19 11.33
CA THR A 82 1.50 -13.23 11.58
C THR A 82 0.93 -13.46 12.99
N THR A 83 0.53 -12.39 13.66
CA THR A 83 0.05 -12.40 15.07
C THR A 83 -1.17 -13.30 15.33
N ILE A 84 -1.82 -13.83 14.29
CA ILE A 84 -3.04 -14.67 14.39
C ILE A 84 -2.72 -16.12 14.82
N GLN A 85 -1.46 -16.56 14.82
CA GLN A 85 -1.07 -17.94 15.18
C GLN A 85 -0.67 -18.13 16.66
N LYS A 86 -1.07 -17.22 17.55
CA LYS A 86 -0.80 -17.35 18.98
C LYS A 86 -2.06 -17.69 19.77
N VAL A 87 -2.71 -18.81 19.42
CA VAL A 87 -3.56 -19.60 20.31
C VAL A 87 -3.31 -21.07 20.02
#